data_AF-A0A7S3J9F2-F1
#
_entry.id   AF-A0A7S3J9F2-F1
#
_cell.length_a   1.000
_cell.length_b   1.000
_cell.length_c   1.000
_cell.angle_alpha   90.00
_cell.angle_beta   90.00
_cell.angle_gamma   90.00
#
_symmetry.space_group_name_H-M   'P 1'
#
loop_
_entity.id
_entity.type
_entity.pdbx_description
1 polymer ?
#
loop_
_entity_poly.entity_id
_entity_poly.type
_entity_poly.pdbx_seq_one_letter_code
_entity_poly.pdbx_strand_id
1 'polypeptide(L)'
;MLMKLSMKQLFGLIKDQNPYTRCVGFLYIRYLCKPELLWHFLSPYMMDEQEFVPTPSTGETITIGEFVERLLADQNFYATILPRIPAQIDKEIQKRLLLVPEKRQRRKENLAHLNDFVIDRPCYFFDALTLEWRKATVVSVSPESVEVCYYDDVEPLYK
;
A
#
# COMPACT_ATOMS: atom_id res chain seq x y z
N MET A 1 -12.38 -26.29 16.87
CA MET A 1 -10.93 -26.10 17.09
C MET A 1 -10.52 -24.85 16.32
N LEU A 2 -9.90 -23.86 16.97
CA LEU A 2 -9.44 -22.64 16.29
C LEU A 2 -8.12 -22.91 15.57
N MET A 3 -8.00 -22.48 14.32
CA MET A 3 -6.74 -22.57 13.55
C MET A 3 -5.70 -21.63 14.18
N LYS A 4 -4.60 -22.18 14.70
CA LYS A 4 -3.48 -21.43 15.28
C LYS A 4 -2.33 -21.41 14.28
N LEU A 5 -2.20 -20.31 13.55
CA LEU A 5 -1.09 -20.10 12.62
C LEU A 5 0.06 -19.40 13.33
N SER A 6 1.28 -19.83 13.04
CA SER A 6 2.46 -19.02 13.31
C SER A 6 2.51 -17.82 12.36
N MET A 7 3.24 -16.77 12.73
CA MET A 7 3.47 -15.61 11.85
C MET A 7 4.03 -16.02 10.49
N LYS A 8 4.94 -17.00 10.46
CA LYS A 8 5.54 -17.50 9.22
C LYS A 8 4.50 -18.14 8.29
N GLN A 9 3.58 -18.93 8.84
CA GLN A 9 2.50 -19.55 8.06
C GLN A 9 1.50 -18.50 7.56
N LEU A 10 1.14 -17.53 8.42
CA LEU A 10 0.27 -16.43 8.04
C LEU A 10 0.85 -15.59 6.88
N PHE A 11 2.13 -15.23 6.96
CA PHE A 11 2.80 -14.55 5.86
C PHE A 11 2.95 -15.43 4.61
N GLY A 12 3.03 -16.75 4.78
CA GLY A 12 2.94 -17.70 3.67
C GLY A 12 1.61 -17.57 2.91
N LEU A 13 0.48 -17.48 3.63
CA LEU A 13 -0.84 -17.27 3.02
C LEU A 13 -0.94 -15.93 2.28
N ILE A 14 -0.44 -14.86 2.89
CA ILE A 14 -0.55 -13.51 2.33
C ILE A 14 0.31 -13.32 1.07
N LYS A 15 1.43 -14.05 0.97
CA LYS A 15 2.35 -14.02 -0.18
C LYS A 15 2.00 -15.04 -1.26
N ASP A 16 0.94 -15.82 -1.08
CA ASP A 16 0.49 -16.80 -2.07
C ASP A 16 0.08 -16.11 -3.37
N GLN A 17 0.15 -16.82 -4.49
CA GLN A 17 -0.27 -16.27 -5.79
C GLN A 17 -1.79 -16.28 -5.96
N ASN A 18 -2.48 -17.19 -5.27
CA ASN A 18 -3.92 -17.30 -5.33
C ASN A 18 -4.58 -16.23 -4.44
N PRO A 19 -5.37 -15.28 -5.02
CA PRO A 19 -5.95 -14.18 -4.26
C PRO A 19 -6.87 -14.65 -3.12
N TYR A 20 -7.57 -15.78 -3.29
CA TYR A 20 -8.46 -16.32 -2.26
C TYR A 20 -7.68 -16.79 -1.02
N THR A 21 -6.52 -17.42 -1.21
CA THR A 21 -5.61 -17.80 -0.11
C THR A 21 -5.13 -16.57 0.65
N ARG A 22 -4.77 -15.50 -0.08
CA ARG A 22 -4.34 -14.22 0.52
C ARG A 22 -5.46 -13.60 1.35
N CYS A 23 -6.69 -13.56 0.82
CA CYS A 23 -7.88 -13.06 1.51
C CYS A 23 -8.14 -13.79 2.84
N VAL A 24 -7.95 -15.11 2.90
CA VAL A 24 -8.02 -15.87 4.16
C VAL A 24 -6.96 -15.39 5.16
N GLY A 25 -5.74 -15.11 4.69
CA GLY A 25 -4.68 -14.52 5.51
C GLY A 25 -5.05 -13.14 6.08
N PHE A 26 -5.63 -12.26 5.27
CA PHE A 26 -6.06 -10.94 5.73
C PHE A 26 -7.23 -11.02 6.72
N LEU A 27 -8.19 -11.91 6.48
CA LEU A 27 -9.25 -12.19 7.45
C LEU A 27 -8.66 -12.71 8.76
N TYR A 28 -7.68 -13.62 8.71
CA TYR A 28 -7.01 -14.12 9.91
C TYR A 28 -6.42 -12.98 10.75
N ILE A 29 -5.73 -12.03 10.11
CA ILE A 29 -5.23 -10.81 10.77
C ILE A 29 -6.39 -10.04 11.40
N ARG A 30 -7.45 -9.76 10.62
CA ARG A 30 -8.58 -8.94 11.07
C ARG A 30 -9.35 -9.55 12.25
N TYR A 31 -9.38 -10.87 12.37
CA TYR A 31 -10.07 -11.59 13.43
C TYR A 31 -9.22 -11.80 14.69
N LEU A 32 -7.90 -12.00 14.56
CA LEU A 32 -7.09 -12.51 15.66
C LEU A 32 -5.94 -11.59 16.10
N CYS A 33 -5.51 -10.66 15.26
CA CYS A 33 -4.47 -9.71 15.67
C CYS A 33 -5.02 -8.68 16.66
N LYS A 34 -4.13 -8.19 17.53
CA LYS A 34 -4.44 -7.06 18.40
C LYS A 34 -4.81 -5.84 17.54
N PRO A 35 -5.84 -5.07 17.90
CA PRO A 35 -6.31 -3.94 17.08
C PRO A 35 -5.21 -2.93 16.70
N GLU A 36 -4.24 -2.70 17.59
CA GLU A 36 -3.12 -1.77 17.38
C GLU A 36 -2.19 -2.19 16.25
N LEU A 37 -2.16 -3.50 15.92
CA LEU A 37 -1.29 -4.06 14.89
C LEU A 37 -1.98 -4.18 13.53
N LEU A 38 -3.30 -3.98 13.46
CA LEU A 38 -4.07 -4.16 12.22
C LEU A 38 -3.53 -3.27 11.10
N TRP A 39 -3.33 -1.98 11.38
CA TRP A 39 -2.78 -1.06 10.39
C TRP A 39 -1.39 -1.49 9.92
N HIS A 40 -0.51 -1.88 10.84
CA HIS A 40 0.85 -2.29 10.51
C HIS A 40 0.87 -3.47 9.52
N PHE A 41 0.03 -4.49 9.74
CA PHE A 41 0.01 -5.67 8.89
C PHE A 41 -0.78 -5.50 7.59
N LEU A 42 -1.83 -4.68 7.58
CA LEU A 42 -2.72 -4.53 6.42
C LEU A 42 -2.33 -3.38 5.49
N SER A 43 -1.82 -2.26 6.03
CA SER A 43 -1.50 -1.07 5.23
C SER A 43 -0.53 -1.29 4.04
N PRO A 44 0.45 -2.22 4.07
CA PRO A 44 1.32 -2.47 2.92
C PRO A 44 0.58 -3.01 1.69
N TYR A 45 -0.61 -3.60 1.87
CA TYR A 45 -1.36 -4.27 0.81
C TYR A 45 -2.47 -3.38 0.21
N MET A 46 -2.61 -2.12 0.66
CA MET A 46 -3.67 -1.20 0.20
C MET A 46 -3.58 -0.79 -1.27
N MET A 47 -2.39 -0.95 -1.87
CA MET A 47 -2.08 -0.64 -3.26
C MET A 47 -1.86 -1.90 -4.10
N ASP A 48 -2.31 -3.05 -3.60
CA ASP A 48 -2.22 -4.32 -4.32
C ASP A 48 -3.29 -4.37 -5.42
N GLU A 49 -2.83 -4.37 -6.67
CA GLU A 49 -3.66 -4.32 -7.87
C GLU A 49 -4.14 -5.71 -8.33
N GLN A 50 -3.84 -6.79 -7.60
CA GLN A 50 -4.31 -8.13 -7.96
C GLN A 50 -5.85 -8.21 -7.88
N GLU A 51 -6.50 -8.53 -9.00
CA GLU A 51 -7.96 -8.63 -9.09
C GLU A 51 -8.49 -10.02 -8.74
N PHE A 52 -9.69 -10.06 -8.16
CA PHE A 52 -10.45 -11.29 -7.91
C PHE A 52 -11.95 -10.99 -7.72
N VAL A 53 -12.77 -12.06 -7.70
CA VAL A 53 -14.22 -11.97 -7.48
C VAL A 53 -14.54 -12.51 -6.09
N PRO A 54 -14.79 -11.68 -5.07
CA PRO A 54 -15.03 -12.12 -3.70
C PRO A 54 -16.36 -12.86 -3.54
N THR A 55 -17.36 -12.51 -4.36
CA THR A 55 -18.70 -13.08 -4.31
C THR A 55 -19.11 -13.57 -5.69
N PRO A 56 -19.23 -14.90 -5.90
CA PRO A 56 -19.60 -15.45 -7.21
C PRO A 56 -20.96 -14.98 -7.72
N SER A 57 -21.90 -14.62 -6.83
CA SER A 57 -23.27 -14.23 -7.22
C SER A 57 -23.39 -12.82 -7.77
N THR A 58 -22.52 -11.89 -7.36
CA THR A 58 -22.55 -10.50 -7.88
C THR A 58 -21.71 -10.34 -9.13
N GLY A 59 -20.64 -11.13 -9.27
CA GLY A 59 -19.66 -10.97 -10.35
C GLY A 59 -18.82 -9.69 -10.25
N GLU A 60 -18.92 -8.96 -9.13
CA GLU A 60 -18.12 -7.76 -8.88
C GLU A 60 -16.65 -8.17 -8.78
N THR A 61 -15.81 -7.57 -9.62
CA THR A 61 -14.35 -7.73 -9.54
C THR A 61 -13.78 -6.60 -8.72
N ILE A 62 -12.96 -6.92 -7.72
CA ILE A 62 -12.26 -5.96 -6.88
C ILE A 62 -10.78 -6.33 -6.79
N THR A 63 -9.96 -5.37 -6.41
CA THR A 63 -8.54 -5.59 -6.11
C THR A 63 -8.33 -6.09 -4.68
N ILE A 64 -7.19 -6.74 -4.41
CA ILE A 64 -6.75 -7.08 -3.05
C ILE A 64 -6.63 -5.82 -2.19
N GLY A 65 -6.15 -4.71 -2.76
CA GLY A 65 -6.07 -3.43 -2.04
C GLY A 65 -7.42 -2.91 -1.56
N GLU A 66 -8.45 -2.97 -2.40
CA GLU A 66 -9.82 -2.62 -2.03
C GLU A 66 -10.40 -3.58 -0.99
N PHE A 67 -10.11 -4.88 -1.11
CA PHE A 67 -10.54 -5.86 -0.12
C PHE A 67 -9.96 -5.56 1.26
N VAL A 68 -8.65 -5.29 1.34
CA VAL A 68 -7.95 -4.97 2.60
C VAL A 68 -8.45 -3.65 3.18
N GLU A 69 -8.75 -2.65 2.34
CA GLU A 69 -9.37 -1.40 2.76
C GLU A 69 -10.74 -1.64 3.40
N ARG A 70 -11.62 -2.41 2.74
CA ARG A 70 -12.96 -2.75 3.26
C ARG A 70 -12.91 -3.44 4.62
N LEU A 71 -11.91 -4.30 4.87
CA LEU A 71 -11.72 -4.95 6.18
C LEU A 71 -11.45 -3.96 7.33
N LEU A 72 -10.89 -2.79 7.03
CA LEU A 72 -10.62 -1.73 8.01
C LEU A 72 -11.71 -0.65 8.04
N ALA A 73 -12.34 -0.37 6.91
CA ALA A 73 -13.37 0.65 6.79
C ALA A 73 -14.71 0.19 7.41
N ASP A 74 -15.13 -1.04 7.10
CA ASP A 74 -16.46 -1.52 7.42
C ASP A 74 -16.43 -2.58 8.53
N GLN A 75 -17.36 -2.45 9.48
CA GLN A 75 -17.59 -3.51 10.47
C GLN A 75 -18.46 -4.64 9.90
N ASN A 76 -19.38 -4.31 9.00
CA ASN A 76 -20.22 -5.28 8.32
C ASN A 76 -19.46 -5.88 7.15
N PHE A 77 -19.21 -7.18 7.21
CA PHE A 77 -18.46 -7.91 6.20
C PHE A 77 -19.32 -9.05 5.63
N TYR A 78 -19.92 -8.77 4.47
CA TYR A 78 -20.86 -9.66 3.79
C TYR A 78 -21.95 -10.19 4.75
N ALA A 79 -21.99 -11.50 4.98
CA ALA A 79 -22.99 -12.15 5.85
C ALA A 79 -22.61 -12.14 7.34
N THR A 80 -21.53 -11.46 7.73
CA THR A 80 -20.98 -11.48 9.09
C THR A 80 -20.60 -10.09 9.60
N ILE A 81 -20.47 -9.96 10.91
CA ILE A 81 -19.98 -8.74 11.56
C ILE A 81 -18.56 -9.03 12.07
N LEU A 82 -17.60 -8.19 11.68
CA LEU A 82 -16.21 -8.31 12.13
C LEU A 82 -16.05 -7.93 13.61
N PRO A 83 -15.03 -8.46 14.30
CA PRO A 83 -14.72 -8.07 15.68
C PRO A 83 -14.54 -6.56 15.79
N ARG A 84 -15.12 -5.97 16.83
CA ARG A 84 -15.13 -4.52 17.04
C ARG A 84 -13.71 -4.01 17.34
N ILE A 85 -13.30 -2.97 16.63
CA ILE A 85 -12.06 -2.23 16.89
C ILE A 85 -12.35 -1.18 17.97
N PRO A 86 -11.48 -0.99 18.98
CA PRO A 86 -11.62 0.08 19.96
C PRO A 86 -11.72 1.45 19.29
N ALA A 87 -12.66 2.28 19.74
CA ALA A 87 -13.02 3.53 19.04
C ALA A 87 -11.85 4.50 18.80
N GLN A 88 -10.86 4.55 19.71
CA GLN A 88 -9.68 5.39 19.51
C GLN A 88 -8.83 4.91 18.33
N ILE A 89 -8.61 3.60 18.23
CA ILE A 89 -7.82 2.97 17.17
C ILE A 89 -8.58 3.05 15.85
N ASP A 90 -9.88 2.77 15.87
CA ASP A 90 -10.73 2.90 14.68
C ASP A 90 -10.66 4.31 14.10
N LYS A 91 -10.85 5.35 14.92
CA LYS A 91 -10.70 6.75 14.48
C LYS A 91 -9.33 7.04 13.84
N GLU A 92 -8.26 6.46 14.37
CA GLU A 92 -6.93 6.63 13.80
C GLU A 92 -6.81 5.93 12.44
N ILE A 93 -7.33 4.71 12.33
CA ILE A 93 -7.38 3.95 11.07
C ILE A 93 -8.19 4.72 10.03
N GLN A 94 -9.40 5.18 10.37
CA GLN A 94 -10.25 5.94 9.45
C GLN A 94 -9.56 7.21 8.95
N LYS A 95 -8.86 7.96 9.83
CA LYS A 95 -8.07 9.13 9.41
C LYS A 95 -7.01 8.79 8.38
N ARG A 96 -6.33 7.65 8.53
CA ARG A 96 -5.31 7.19 7.58
C ARG A 96 -5.93 6.70 6.26
N LEU A 97 -7.12 6.10 6.31
CA LEU A 97 -7.88 5.67 5.11
C LEU A 97 -8.30 6.85 4.24
N LEU A 98 -8.60 8.02 4.81
CA LEU A 98 -8.91 9.24 4.04
C LEU A 98 -7.80 9.64 3.06
N LEU A 99 -6.55 9.25 3.34
CA LEU A 99 -5.39 9.54 2.48
C LEU A 99 -5.21 8.52 1.34
N VAL A 100 -5.90 7.37 1.40
CA VAL A 100 -5.71 6.26 0.45
C VAL A 100 -6.16 6.64 -0.97
N PRO A 101 -7.33 7.29 -1.21
CA PRO A 101 -7.73 7.69 -2.55
C PRO A 101 -6.73 8.64 -3.21
N GLU A 102 -6.24 9.63 -2.46
CA GLU A 102 -5.23 10.57 -2.95
C GLU A 102 -3.92 9.85 -3.30
N LYS A 103 -3.49 8.90 -2.47
CA LYS A 103 -2.29 8.08 -2.75
C LYS A 103 -2.45 7.23 -4.02
N ARG A 104 -3.62 6.63 -4.25
CA ARG A 104 -3.90 5.87 -5.48
C ARG A 104 -3.84 6.77 -6.71
N GLN A 105 -4.45 7.96 -6.62
CA GLN A 105 -4.44 8.93 -7.72
C GLN A 105 -3.01 9.38 -8.04
N ARG A 106 -2.23 9.77 -7.02
CA ARG A 106 -0.82 10.13 -7.19
C ARG A 106 0.01 9.01 -7.80
N ARG A 107 -0.19 7.76 -7.37
CA ARG A 107 0.49 6.59 -7.95
C ARG A 107 0.17 6.43 -9.43
N LYS A 108 -1.12 6.55 -9.81
CA LYS A 108 -1.56 6.48 -11.21
C LYS A 108 -0.93 7.58 -12.06
N GLU A 109 -0.90 8.81 -11.56
CA GLU A 109 -0.25 9.94 -12.22
C GLU A 109 1.26 9.72 -12.36
N ASN A 110 1.94 9.32 -11.29
CA ASN A 110 3.37 9.04 -11.31
C ASN A 110 3.74 7.93 -12.31
N LEU A 111 2.92 6.87 -12.41
CA LEU A 111 3.12 5.79 -13.39
C LEU A 111 2.93 6.28 -14.82
N ALA A 112 2.00 7.20 -15.08
CA ALA A 112 1.82 7.79 -16.40
C ALA A 112 3.05 8.62 -16.85
N HIS A 113 3.75 9.23 -15.89
CA HIS A 113 4.97 10.01 -16.11
C HIS A 113 6.27 9.19 -15.98
N LEU A 114 6.19 7.88 -15.75
CA LEU A 114 7.39 7.07 -15.51
C LEU A 114 8.35 7.07 -16.71
N ASN A 115 7.81 7.12 -17.93
CA ASN A 115 8.60 7.16 -19.16
C ASN A 115 9.33 8.49 -19.39
N ASP A 116 9.00 9.54 -18.65
CA ASP A 116 9.71 10.82 -18.71
C ASP A 116 11.10 10.71 -18.06
N PHE A 117 11.31 9.72 -17.20
CA PHE A 117 12.59 9.42 -16.57
C PHE A 117 13.40 8.46 -17.44
N VAL A 118 14.53 8.96 -17.95
CA VAL A 118 15.45 8.19 -18.79
C VAL A 118 16.78 8.05 -18.06
N ILE A 119 17.29 6.82 -17.97
CA ILE A 119 18.59 6.51 -17.36
C ILE A 119 19.69 7.35 -18.02
N ASP A 120 20.66 7.79 -17.22
CA ASP A 120 21.77 8.66 -17.61
C ASP A 120 21.39 10.09 -18.04
N ARG A 121 20.11 10.48 -17.95
CA ARG A 121 19.72 11.88 -18.18
C ARG A 121 19.83 12.72 -16.91
N PRO A 122 20.23 14.01 -17.06
CA PRO A 122 20.19 14.94 -15.96
C PRO A 122 18.74 15.22 -15.55
N CYS A 123 18.52 15.28 -14.26
CA CYS A 123 17.26 15.61 -13.63
C CYS A 123 17.51 16.53 -12.42
N TYR A 124 16.43 17.06 -11.87
CA TYR A 124 16.47 17.77 -10.61
C TYR A 124 15.67 16.98 -9.58
N PHE A 125 16.20 16.89 -8.37
CA PHE A 125 15.48 16.31 -7.24
C PHE A 125 15.45 17.31 -6.09
N PHE A 126 14.46 17.14 -5.23
CA PHE A 126 14.33 17.93 -4.01
C PHE A 126 15.01 17.17 -2.86
N ASP A 127 16.05 17.75 -2.28
CA ASP A 127 16.72 17.19 -1.12
C ASP A 127 15.96 17.57 0.16
N ALA A 128 15.38 16.58 0.82
CA ALA A 128 14.61 16.80 2.04
C ALA A 128 15.48 17.21 3.25
N LEU A 129 16.79 16.94 3.22
CA LEU A 129 17.72 17.32 4.30
C LEU A 129 18.15 18.79 4.17
N THR A 130 18.47 19.23 2.95
CA THR A 130 18.93 20.61 2.70
C THR A 130 17.80 21.55 2.29
N LEU A 131 16.61 21.02 1.98
CA LEU A 131 15.45 21.77 1.51
C LEU A 131 15.70 22.53 0.19
N GLU A 132 16.58 21.99 -0.67
CA GLU A 132 17.02 22.63 -1.91
C GLU A 132 16.86 21.70 -3.11
N TRP A 133 16.64 22.29 -4.28
CA TRP A 133 16.68 21.57 -5.55
C TRP A 133 18.12 21.37 -6.00
N ARG A 134 18.49 20.11 -6.25
CA ARG A 134 19.85 19.71 -6.66
C ARG A 134 19.82 18.99 -8.01
N LYS A 135 20.91 19.14 -8.77
CA LYS A 135 21.14 18.40 -10.03
C LYS A 135 21.53 16.96 -9.70
N ALA A 136 20.98 16.03 -10.45
CA ALA A 136 21.31 14.62 -10.35
C ALA A 136 21.19 13.93 -11.71
N THR A 137 21.66 12.70 -11.79
CA THR A 137 21.51 11.84 -12.97
C THR A 137 20.66 10.63 -12.58
N VAL A 138 19.69 10.27 -13.43
CA VAL A 138 18.84 9.10 -13.21
C VAL A 138 19.67 7.82 -13.34
N VAL A 139 19.64 6.97 -12.32
CA VAL A 139 20.38 5.70 -12.25
C VAL A 139 19.47 4.52 -12.55
N SER A 140 18.28 4.51 -11.96
CA SER A 140 17.32 3.42 -12.14
C SER A 140 15.89 3.96 -12.16
N VAL A 141 15.05 3.30 -12.95
CA VAL A 141 13.64 3.64 -13.10
C VAL A 141 12.84 2.35 -12.90
N SER A 142 11.96 2.35 -11.92
CA SER A 142 11.04 1.25 -11.64
C SER A 142 9.64 1.79 -11.32
N PRO A 143 8.58 0.97 -11.41
CA PRO A 143 7.24 1.38 -11.01
C PRO A 143 7.12 1.80 -9.53
N GLU A 144 8.05 1.34 -8.68
CA GLU A 144 8.04 1.62 -7.24
C GLU A 144 8.88 2.84 -6.86
N SER A 145 9.99 3.08 -7.58
CA SER A 145 10.94 4.15 -7.31
C SER A 145 11.73 4.58 -8.55
N VAL A 146 12.11 5.85 -8.58
CA VAL A 146 13.14 6.39 -9.47
C VAL A 146 14.34 6.78 -8.61
N GLU A 147 15.50 6.22 -8.91
CA GLU A 147 16.74 6.46 -8.16
C GLU A 147 17.65 7.40 -8.96
N VAL A 148 18.27 8.33 -8.24
CA VAL A 148 19.14 9.35 -8.82
C VAL A 148 20.46 9.42 -8.06
N CYS A 149 21.56 9.68 -8.77
CA CYS A 149 22.87 9.94 -8.21
C CYS A 149 23.20 11.43 -8.34
N TYR A 150 23.65 12.07 -7.27
CA TYR A 150 24.05 13.48 -7.27
C TYR A 150 25.50 13.62 -6.82
N TYR A 151 26.17 14.67 -7.30
CA TYR A 151 27.54 15.02 -6.92
C TYR A 151 27.51 16.35 -6.15
N ASP A 152 28.34 16.49 -5.11
CA ASP A 152 28.37 17.64 -4.19
C ASP A 152 28.89 18.96 -4.81
N ASP A 153 29.24 18.97 -6.10
CA ASP A 153 29.66 20.19 -6.81
C ASP A 153 28.43 21.00 -7.24
N VAL A 154 27.88 21.76 -6.29
CA VAL A 154 26.62 22.50 -6.38
C VAL A 154 26.80 23.86 -7.08
N GLU A 155 26.17 24.03 -8.25
CA GLU A 155 25.61 25.33 -8.64
C GLU A 155 24.11 25.34 -8.28
N PRO A 156 23.65 26.20 -7.35
CA PRO A 156 22.25 26.28 -6.98
C PRO A 156 21.41 26.82 -8.16
N LEU A 157 20.23 26.25 -8.35
CA LEU A 157 19.28 26.60 -9.41
C LEU A 157 18.65 27.98 -9.21
N TYR A 158 18.72 28.52 -8.00
CA TYR A 158 18.24 29.85 -7.64
C TYR A 158 19.33 30.57 -6.85
N LYS A 159 19.70 31.77 -7.34
CA LYS A 159 20.47 32.77 -6.59
C LYS A 159 19.53 33.64 -5.77
#